data_AF-A0A1W0CAW5-F1
#
_entry.id   AF-A0A1W0CAW5-F1
#
_cell.length_a   1.000
_cell.length_b   1.000
_cell.length_c   1.000
_cell.angle_alpha   90.00
_cell.angle_beta   90.00
_cell.angle_gamma   90.00
#
_symmetry.space_group_name_H-M   'P 1'
#
loop_
_entity.id
_entity.type
_entity.pdbx_description
1 polymer ?
#
loop_
_entity_poly.entity_id
_entity_poly.type
_entity_poly.pdbx_seq_one_letter_code
_entity_poly.pdbx_strand_id
1 'polypeptide(L)'
;MVGFVWLIGGLALGGCSSLGFGPSVKLQAATLDVVSMANDDTPLAVDFVAAKDPELYKLLLGLPAAKWFEQREQLLRDYPADLKVWELELVPGQHLETEEVPIRGESAAGLLVYAGYAGPGMHRLSLDTRKKVWLRFESKNMRLMEP
;
A
#
# COMPACT_ATOMS: atom_id res chain seq x y z
N MET A 1 -31.95 -45.65 -44.57
CA MET A 1 -32.27 -44.22 -44.44
C MET A 1 -31.62 -43.74 -43.15
N VAL A 2 -30.64 -42.85 -43.30
CA VAL A 2 -29.70 -42.38 -42.26
C VAL A 2 -30.43 -41.40 -41.34
N GLY A 3 -30.24 -41.52 -40.03
CA GLY A 3 -30.79 -40.58 -39.04
C GLY A 3 -29.78 -40.35 -37.93
N PHE A 4 -28.75 -39.55 -38.21
CA PHE A 4 -27.69 -39.17 -37.28
C PHE A 4 -28.21 -37.98 -36.45
N VAL A 5 -28.61 -38.21 -35.20
CA VAL A 5 -29.00 -37.14 -34.28
C VAL A 5 -27.74 -36.63 -33.58
N TRP A 6 -27.25 -35.48 -34.02
CA TRP A 6 -26.21 -34.72 -33.34
C TRP A 6 -26.80 -34.01 -32.13
N LEU A 7 -26.53 -34.53 -30.93
CA LEU A 7 -26.74 -33.81 -29.67
C LEU A 7 -25.59 -32.83 -29.46
N ILE A 8 -25.76 -31.61 -29.96
CA ILE A 8 -24.94 -30.45 -29.59
C ILE A 8 -25.44 -29.96 -28.23
N GLY A 9 -24.85 -30.47 -27.16
CA GLY A 9 -25.04 -29.96 -25.80
C GLY A 9 -23.90 -28.99 -25.47
N GLY A 10 -24.12 -27.70 -25.69
CA GLY A 10 -23.13 -26.65 -25.41
C GLY A 10 -22.76 -26.59 -23.92
N LEU A 11 -21.46 -26.66 -23.64
CA LEU A 11 -20.90 -26.33 -22.34
C LEU A 11 -21.15 -24.85 -22.03
N ALA A 12 -22.11 -24.59 -21.13
CA ALA A 12 -22.21 -23.31 -20.45
C ALA A 12 -21.05 -23.20 -19.45
N LEU A 13 -19.92 -22.65 -19.90
CA LEU A 13 -18.90 -22.12 -19.00
C LEU A 13 -19.49 -20.88 -18.31
N GLY A 14 -20.21 -21.12 -17.21
CA GLY A 14 -20.57 -20.09 -16.25
C GLY A 14 -19.29 -19.55 -15.62
N GLY A 15 -18.68 -18.58 -16.30
CA GLY A 15 -17.70 -17.72 -15.68
C GLY A 15 -18.41 -16.88 -14.63
N CYS A 16 -18.40 -17.32 -13.38
CA CYS A 16 -18.59 -16.43 -12.24
C CYS A 16 -17.44 -15.42 -12.27
N SER A 17 -17.59 -14.33 -13.01
CA SER A 17 -16.90 -13.09 -12.66
C SER A 17 -17.39 -12.75 -11.26
N SER A 18 -16.49 -12.90 -10.29
CA SER A 18 -16.66 -12.42 -8.93
C SER A 18 -17.28 -11.02 -8.98
N LEU A 19 -18.47 -10.89 -8.38
CA LEU A 19 -19.01 -9.59 -7.99
C LEU A 19 -17.87 -8.80 -7.31
N GLY A 20 -17.51 -7.65 -7.87
CA GLY A 20 -16.31 -6.86 -7.58
C GLY A 20 -16.22 -6.23 -6.18
N PHE A 21 -16.47 -6.99 -5.13
CA PHE A 21 -16.31 -6.61 -3.73
C PHE A 21 -15.05 -7.25 -3.14
N GLY A 22 -13.89 -6.85 -3.68
CA GLY A 22 -12.60 -7.18 -3.08
C GLY A 22 -12.26 -6.24 -1.91
N PRO A 23 -11.27 -6.59 -1.07
CA PRO A 23 -10.72 -5.64 -0.11
C PRO A 23 -10.16 -4.41 -0.85
N SER A 24 -10.22 -3.26 -0.16
CA SER A 24 -9.77 -1.99 -0.70
C SER A 24 -9.20 -1.11 0.39
N VAL A 25 -8.36 -0.16 -0.02
CA VAL A 25 -7.77 0.85 0.87
C VAL A 25 -8.88 1.62 1.57
N LYS A 26 -8.95 1.46 2.91
CA LYS A 26 -9.94 2.15 3.76
C LYS A 26 -9.50 3.51 4.24
N LEU A 27 -8.24 3.87 4.04
CA LEU A 27 -7.66 5.12 4.52
C LEU A 27 -8.36 6.33 3.89
N GLN A 28 -8.87 7.21 4.75
CA GLN A 28 -9.56 8.43 4.39
C GLN A 28 -8.75 9.64 4.81
N ALA A 29 -8.17 9.65 6.01
CA ALA A 29 -7.38 10.80 6.46
C ALA A 29 -6.06 10.36 7.08
N ALA A 30 -5.04 11.19 6.91
CA ALA A 30 -3.74 11.02 7.52
C ALA A 30 -3.31 12.33 8.21
N THR A 31 -2.91 12.21 9.47
CA THR A 31 -2.16 13.23 10.21
C THR A 31 -0.72 12.77 10.28
N LEU A 32 0.21 13.57 9.76
CA LEU A 32 1.64 13.29 9.74
C LEU A 32 2.34 14.36 10.59
N ASP A 33 2.86 13.94 11.74
CA ASP A 33 3.54 14.80 12.71
C ASP A 33 5.03 14.45 12.71
N VAL A 34 5.87 15.37 12.24
CA VAL A 34 7.30 15.15 12.05
C VAL A 34 8.06 15.96 13.09
N VAL A 35 8.80 15.28 13.96
CA VAL A 35 9.61 16.00 14.95
C VAL A 35 10.77 16.74 14.28
N SER A 36 11.23 17.84 14.87
CA SER A 36 12.32 18.66 14.29
C SER A 36 13.65 17.93 14.12
N MET A 37 13.87 16.80 14.81
CA MET A 37 15.07 15.96 14.66
C MET A 37 14.81 14.69 13.86
N ALA A 38 13.69 14.60 13.13
CA ALA A 38 13.38 13.45 12.31
C ALA A 38 14.48 13.22 11.27
N ASN A 39 14.88 11.96 11.10
CA ASN A 39 15.88 11.54 10.12
C ASN A 39 17.16 12.40 10.16
N ASP A 40 17.68 12.65 11.37
CA ASP A 40 18.87 13.48 11.59
C ASP A 40 18.77 14.90 10.97
N ASP A 41 17.57 15.51 11.06
CA ASP A 41 17.26 16.84 10.50
C ASP A 41 17.38 16.89 8.97
N THR A 42 16.96 15.81 8.31
CA THR A 42 16.91 15.73 6.84
C THR A 42 15.52 15.32 6.35
N PRO A 43 15.14 15.67 5.10
CA PRO A 43 13.89 15.22 4.51
C PRO A 43 13.74 13.70 4.55
N LEU A 44 12.50 13.24 4.74
CA LEU A 44 12.14 11.83 4.87
C LEU A 44 11.15 11.44 3.78
N ALA A 45 11.57 10.54 2.89
CA ALA A 45 10.67 9.93 1.92
C ALA A 45 9.68 8.99 2.65
N VAL A 46 8.40 9.15 2.35
CA VAL A 46 7.31 8.33 2.93
C VAL A 46 6.41 7.84 1.81
N ASP A 47 6.33 6.52 1.68
CA ASP A 47 5.51 5.88 0.66
C ASP A 47 4.38 5.09 1.32
N PHE A 48 3.15 5.45 0.98
CA PHE A 48 1.98 4.62 1.27
C PHE A 48 1.77 3.64 0.12
N VAL A 49 1.86 2.35 0.40
CA VAL A 49 1.91 1.29 -0.61
C VAL A 49 0.71 0.38 -0.46
N ALA A 50 -0.20 0.45 -1.43
CA ALA A 50 -1.32 -0.45 -1.56
C ALA A 50 -0.93 -1.61 -2.49
N ALA A 51 -1.05 -2.84 -1.99
CA ALA A 51 -0.74 -4.05 -2.75
C ALA A 51 -2.02 -4.86 -2.96
N LYS A 52 -2.33 -5.17 -4.22
CA LYS A 52 -3.54 -5.90 -4.62
C LYS A 52 -3.40 -7.41 -4.46
N ASP A 53 -2.25 -7.97 -4.85
CA ASP A 53 -1.97 -9.39 -4.70
C ASP A 53 -1.57 -9.73 -3.25
N PRO A 54 -2.21 -10.72 -2.60
CA PRO A 54 -1.90 -11.09 -1.22
C PRO A 54 -0.48 -11.63 -0.99
N GLU A 55 0.11 -12.33 -1.96
CA GLU A 55 1.48 -12.85 -1.84
C GLU A 55 2.50 -11.73 -1.99
N LEU A 56 2.25 -10.79 -2.91
CA LEU A 56 3.02 -9.55 -3.02
C LEU A 56 2.93 -8.73 -1.72
N TYR A 57 1.73 -8.57 -1.16
CA TYR A 57 1.56 -7.88 0.12
C TYR A 57 2.38 -8.55 1.24
N LYS A 58 2.36 -9.89 1.31
CA LYS A 58 3.14 -10.67 2.28
C LYS A 58 4.65 -10.51 2.09
N LEU A 59 5.11 -10.45 0.84
CA LEU A 59 6.51 -10.15 0.52
C LEU A 59 6.89 -8.75 1.01
N LEU A 60 6.07 -7.75 0.71
CA LEU A 60 6.29 -6.36 1.14
C LEU A 60 6.27 -6.22 2.66
N LEU A 61 5.41 -6.95 3.36
CA LEU A 61 5.45 -7.03 4.82
C LEU A 61 6.85 -7.45 5.33
N GLY A 62 7.53 -8.38 4.66
CA GLY A 62 8.89 -8.78 5.04
C GLY A 62 9.99 -7.78 4.65
N LEU A 63 9.69 -6.78 3.81
CA LEU A 63 10.69 -5.92 3.19
C LEU A 63 11.04 -4.73 4.10
N PRO A 64 12.32 -4.51 4.46
CA PRO A 64 12.74 -3.29 5.15
C PRO A 64 12.61 -2.05 4.24
N ALA A 65 12.34 -0.88 4.81
CA ALA A 65 12.15 0.35 4.04
C ALA A 65 13.33 0.70 3.12
N ALA A 66 14.57 0.54 3.59
CA ALA A 66 15.75 0.78 2.75
C ALA A 66 15.71 -0.06 1.45
N LYS A 67 15.28 -1.31 1.53
CA LYS A 67 15.12 -2.19 0.36
C LYS A 67 13.93 -1.84 -0.50
N TRP A 68 12.83 -1.39 0.11
CA TRP A 68 11.71 -0.82 -0.64
C TRP A 68 12.19 0.35 -1.51
N PHE A 69 12.82 1.38 -0.92
CA PHE A 69 13.25 2.57 -1.67
C PHE A 69 14.34 2.27 -2.71
N GLU A 70 15.26 1.32 -2.43
CA GLU A 70 16.24 0.85 -3.43
C GLU A 70 15.58 0.20 -4.66
N GLN A 71 14.49 -0.54 -4.47
CA GLN A 71 13.88 -1.39 -5.51
C GLN A 71 12.56 -0.84 -6.05
N ARG A 72 12.04 0.25 -5.49
CA ARG A 72 10.71 0.82 -5.74
C ARG A 72 10.38 0.91 -7.21
N GLU A 73 11.25 1.55 -7.99
CA GLU A 73 11.04 1.76 -9.43
C GLU A 73 10.98 0.45 -10.21
N GLN A 74 11.74 -0.56 -9.79
CA GLN A 74 11.70 -1.89 -10.42
C GLN A 74 10.41 -2.62 -10.04
N LEU A 75 10.02 -2.61 -8.76
CA LEU A 75 8.77 -3.21 -8.29
C LEU A 75 7.54 -2.59 -8.96
N LEU A 76 7.51 -1.27 -9.14
CA LEU A 76 6.41 -0.59 -9.83
C LEU A 76 6.32 -0.97 -11.31
N ARG A 77 7.46 -1.27 -11.96
CA ARG A 77 7.49 -1.78 -13.34
C ARG A 77 7.09 -3.24 -13.45
N ASP A 78 7.46 -4.06 -12.46
CA ASP A 78 7.17 -5.49 -12.45
C ASP A 78 5.70 -5.76 -12.06
N TYR A 79 5.09 -4.89 -11.24
CA TYR A 79 3.74 -5.04 -10.70
C TYR A 79 2.84 -3.80 -10.92
N PRO A 80 2.71 -3.26 -12.15
CA PRO A 80 2.04 -1.97 -12.40
C PRO A 80 0.52 -2.00 -12.14
N ALA A 81 -0.09 -3.18 -12.22
CA ALA A 81 -1.50 -3.40 -11.94
C ALA A 81 -1.78 -3.75 -10.46
N ASP A 82 -0.76 -4.18 -9.72
CA ASP A 82 -0.90 -4.72 -8.37
C ASP A 82 -0.29 -3.83 -7.28
N LEU A 83 0.48 -2.81 -7.66
CA LEU A 83 1.00 -1.78 -6.75
C LEU A 83 0.45 -0.41 -7.10
N LYS A 84 -0.01 0.29 -6.06
CA LYS A 84 -0.31 1.73 -6.09
C LYS A 84 0.43 2.40 -4.95
N VAL A 85 1.12 3.49 -5.25
CA VAL A 85 1.95 4.21 -4.28
C VAL A 85 1.48 5.65 -4.20
N TRP A 86 1.29 6.13 -2.98
CA TRP A 86 1.19 7.56 -2.68
C TRP A 86 2.50 7.99 -2.03
N GLU A 87 3.29 8.72 -2.79
CA GLU A 87 4.63 9.20 -2.42
C GLU A 87 4.53 10.58 -1.77
N LEU A 88 5.26 10.76 -0.68
CA LEU A 88 5.39 12.02 0.03
C LEU A 88 6.86 12.25 0.40
N GLU A 89 7.26 13.52 0.45
CA GLU A 89 8.48 13.94 1.10
C GLU A 89 8.10 14.80 2.31
N LEU A 90 8.52 14.37 3.49
CA LEU A 90 8.23 15.04 4.74
C LEU A 90 9.47 15.79 5.24
N VAL A 91 9.28 17.01 5.74
CA VAL A 91 10.36 17.87 6.24
C VAL A 91 10.35 17.88 7.78
N PRO A 92 11.51 17.90 8.46
CA PRO A 92 11.57 18.00 9.91
C PRO A 92 10.75 19.18 10.48
N GLY A 93 9.99 18.93 11.54
CA GLY A 93 9.11 19.92 12.17
C GLY A 93 7.76 20.14 11.46
N GLN A 94 7.49 19.43 10.36
CA GLN A 94 6.24 19.53 9.63
C GLN A 94 5.07 18.87 10.38
N HIS A 95 3.92 19.55 10.36
CA HIS A 95 2.63 18.96 10.72
C HIS A 95 1.71 19.03 9.49
N LEU A 96 1.27 17.88 9.00
CA LEU A 96 0.37 17.78 7.85
C LEU A 96 -0.90 17.04 8.25
N GLU A 97 -2.05 17.62 7.92
CA GLU A 97 -3.34 16.95 7.99
C GLU A 97 -3.95 16.94 6.59
N THR A 98 -4.30 15.75 6.10
CA THR A 98 -4.89 15.62 4.77
C THR A 98 -6.03 14.60 4.75
N GLU A 99 -7.11 14.97 4.06
CA GLU A 99 -8.15 14.05 3.61
C GLU A 99 -7.99 13.69 2.13
N GLU A 100 -6.99 14.25 1.44
CA GLU A 100 -6.64 13.91 0.08
C GLU A 100 -5.69 12.72 0.10
N VAL A 101 -6.27 11.52 -0.01
CA VAL A 101 -5.53 10.25 -0.06
C VAL A 101 -5.67 9.69 -1.47
N PRO A 102 -4.66 9.83 -2.35
CA PRO A 102 -4.76 9.46 -3.77
C PRO A 102 -5.07 7.98 -4.02
N ILE A 103 -4.61 7.11 -3.12
CA ILE A 103 -4.83 5.65 -3.19
C ILE A 103 -6.12 5.19 -2.48
N ARG A 104 -6.98 6.13 -2.05
CA ARG A 104 -8.23 5.79 -1.36
C ARG A 104 -9.12 4.95 -2.27
N GLY A 105 -9.64 3.85 -1.74
CA GLY A 105 -10.58 2.98 -2.46
C GLY A 105 -9.94 2.07 -3.49
N GLU A 106 -8.63 2.19 -3.74
CA GLU A 106 -7.89 1.25 -4.60
C GLU A 106 -8.07 -0.19 -4.09
N SER A 107 -8.23 -1.13 -5.03
CA SER A 107 -8.32 -2.55 -4.69
C SER A 107 -6.99 -3.02 -4.15
N ALA A 108 -6.98 -3.50 -2.91
CA ALA A 108 -5.77 -3.82 -2.18
C ALA A 108 -6.04 -4.95 -1.18
N ALA A 109 -5.19 -5.97 -1.17
CA ALA A 109 -5.12 -6.95 -0.11
C ALA A 109 -4.65 -6.31 1.22
N GLY A 110 -3.81 -5.27 1.15
CA GLY A 110 -3.35 -4.53 2.33
C GLY A 110 -2.72 -3.18 1.99
N LEU A 111 -2.48 -2.38 3.04
CA LEU A 111 -1.86 -1.06 2.96
C LEU A 111 -0.68 -0.96 3.94
N LEU A 112 0.49 -0.60 3.41
CA LEU A 112 1.69 -0.32 4.18
C LEU A 112 2.04 1.16 4.10
N VAL A 113 2.78 1.63 5.09
CA VAL A 113 3.56 2.87 5.00
C VAL A 113 5.02 2.53 5.26
N TYR A 114 5.91 3.02 4.40
CA TYR A 114 7.35 2.95 4.53
C TYR A 114 7.92 4.34 4.79
N ALA A 115 8.91 4.42 5.67
CA ALA A 115 9.65 5.65 5.95
C ALA A 115 11.14 5.46 5.69
N GLY A 116 11.71 6.30 4.83
CA GLY A 116 13.08 6.21 4.32
C GLY A 116 14.14 6.73 5.29
N TYR A 117 14.12 6.28 6.55
CA TYR A 117 15.17 6.65 7.51
C TYR A 117 16.54 6.13 7.06
N ALA A 118 17.59 6.92 7.30
CA ALA A 118 18.97 6.54 6.96
C ALA A 118 19.52 5.35 7.76
N GLY A 119 18.96 5.09 8.95
CA GLY A 119 19.38 3.99 9.82
C GLY A 119 18.85 2.62 9.38
N PRO A 120 19.45 1.52 9.87
CA PRO A 120 18.90 0.19 9.66
C PRO A 120 17.58 0.01 10.42
N GLY A 121 16.60 -0.64 9.81
CA GLY A 121 15.34 -0.97 10.46
C GLY A 121 14.25 -1.34 9.47
N MET A 122 13.14 -1.90 9.98
CA MET A 122 11.98 -2.18 9.13
C MET A 122 11.35 -0.89 8.61
N HIS A 123 11.24 0.12 9.47
CA HIS A 123 10.65 1.43 9.19
C HIS A 123 9.38 1.34 8.34
N ARG A 124 8.53 0.36 8.68
CA ARG A 124 7.31 0.03 7.97
C ARG A 124 6.21 -0.34 8.95
N LEU A 125 5.04 0.23 8.76
CA LEU A 125 3.83 -0.09 9.51
C LEU A 125 2.75 -0.61 8.56
N SER A 126 1.95 -1.56 9.04
CA SER A 126 0.69 -1.91 8.36
C SER A 126 -0.41 -0.98 8.85
N LEU A 127 -1.16 -0.43 7.90
CA LEU A 127 -2.29 0.45 8.13
C LEU A 127 -3.62 -0.24 7.78
N ASP A 128 -3.60 -1.57 7.70
CA ASP A 128 -4.76 -2.37 7.33
C ASP A 128 -5.98 -2.00 8.16
N THR A 129 -7.15 -1.96 7.53
CA THR A 129 -8.46 -1.65 8.14
C THR A 129 -8.63 -0.23 8.69
N ARG A 130 -7.59 0.60 8.74
CA ARG A 130 -7.66 1.95 9.33
C ARG A 130 -8.30 2.95 8.36
N LYS A 131 -9.30 3.70 8.85
CA LYS A 131 -9.92 4.81 8.12
C LYS A 131 -9.19 6.14 8.34
N LYS A 132 -8.61 6.33 9.51
CA LYS A 132 -7.82 7.51 9.86
C LYS A 132 -6.55 7.04 10.54
N VAL A 133 -5.44 7.71 10.28
CA VAL A 133 -4.16 7.42 10.92
C VAL A 133 -3.53 8.71 11.39
N TRP A 134 -2.90 8.67 12.56
CA TRP A 134 -1.96 9.69 12.99
C TRP A 134 -0.59 9.01 13.11
N LEU A 135 0.32 9.39 12.22
CA LEU A 135 1.69 8.93 12.21
C LEU A 135 2.58 10.02 12.80
N ARG A 136 3.38 9.63 13.79
CA ARG A 136 4.46 10.47 14.31
C ARG A 136 5.79 9.94 13.81
N PHE A 137 6.54 10.78 13.13
CA PHE A 137 7.88 10.52 12.62
C PHE A 137 8.89 11.09 13.62
N GLU A 138 9.53 10.20 14.37
CA GLU A 138 10.55 10.56 15.35
C GLU A 138 11.94 10.61 14.69
N SER A 139 12.99 10.77 15.51
CA SER A 139 14.37 10.87 15.03
C SER A 139 14.80 9.67 14.19
N LYS A 140 14.48 8.44 14.62
CA LYS A 140 14.95 7.21 13.97
C LYS A 140 13.87 6.18 13.68
N ASN A 141 12.61 6.49 13.96
CA ASN A 141 11.51 5.56 13.76
C ASN A 141 10.19 6.30 13.63
N MET A 142 9.19 5.63 13.08
CA MET A 142 7.81 6.12 13.07
C MET A 142 6.92 5.27 13.98
N ARG A 143 5.86 5.89 14.48
CA ARG A 143 4.85 5.20 15.28
C ARG A 143 3.45 5.67 14.93
N LEU A 144 2.50 4.78 15.11
CA LEU A 144 1.08 5.15 15.10
C LEU A 144 0.74 5.77 16.46
N MET A 145 0.08 6.92 16.43
CA MET A 145 -0.50 7.53 17.61
C MET A 145 -1.93 7.02 17.80
N GLU A 146 -2.30 6.73 19.05
CA GLU A 146 -3.70 6.52 19.38
C GLU A 146 -4.42 7.88 19.36
N PRO A 147 -5.63 7.94 18.76
CA PRO A 147 -6.44 9.16 18.75
C PRO A 147 -6.95 9.54 20.15
#